data_AF-A0A3A6E7Q2-F1
#
_entry.id   AF-A0A3A6E7Q2-F1
#
_cell.length_a   1.000
_cell.length_b   1.000
_cell.length_c   1.000
_cell.angle_alpha   90.00
_cell.angle_beta   90.00
_cell.angle_gamma   90.00
#
_symmetry.space_group_name_H-M   'P 1'
#
loop_
_entity.id
_entity.type
_entity.pdbx_description
1 polymer ?
#
loop_
_entity_poly.entity_id
_entity_poly.type
_entity_poly.pdbx_seq_one_letter_code
_entity_poly.pdbx_strand_id
1 'polypeptide(L)' 'MKIITVKHEVSPGYGKCEFGGDFWGKEVCKYHALRTQTHGNKAPPEYRKPKCLLFNCWLEEPYKKCEPCRRACAEVDEK' A
#
# COMPACT_ATOMS: atom_id res chain seq x y z
N MET A 1 -1.98 -29.18 7.87
CA MET A 1 -1.81 -27.76 7.46
C MET A 1 -0.94 -27.08 8.49
N LYS A 2 0.12 -26.37 8.07
CA LYS A 2 0.94 -25.53 8.96
C LYS A 2 0.62 -24.07 8.61
N ILE A 3 0.35 -23.26 9.63
CA ILE A 3 0.07 -21.82 9.46
C ILE A 3 1.35 -21.07 9.83
N ILE A 4 1.83 -20.24 8.91
CA ILE A 4 2.98 -19.37 9.14
C ILE A 4 2.45 -17.95 9.24
N THR A 5 2.80 -17.27 10.33
CA THR A 5 2.41 -15.87 10.57
C THR A 5 3.59 -14.97 10.22
N VAL A 6 3.38 -13.99 9.34
CA VAL A 6 4.42 -13.02 8.94
C VAL A 6 4.03 -11.64 9.46
N LYS A 7 4.96 -10.99 10.16
CA LYS A 7 4.81 -9.61 10.61
C LYS A 7 5.32 -8.67 9.54
N HIS A 8 4.55 -7.63 9.23
CA HIS A 8 4.93 -6.61 8.26
C HIS A 8 4.91 -5.24 8.92
N GLU A 9 5.96 -4.45 8.70
CA GLU A 9 5.99 -3.05 9.09
C GLU A 9 5.21 -2.21 8.07
N VAL A 10 4.24 -1.44 8.54
CA VAL A 10 3.37 -0.61 7.71
C VAL A 10 3.44 0.83 8.20
N SER A 11 3.23 1.80 7.30
CA SER A 11 3.21 3.21 7.68
C SER A 11 2.19 3.48 8.81
N PRO A 12 2.57 4.25 9.84
CA PRO A 12 1.70 4.57 10.97
C PRO A 12 0.59 5.57 10.60
N GLY A 13 0.69 6.27 9.46
CA GLY A 13 -0.32 7.25 9.05
C GLY A 13 -1.68 6.62 8.77
N TYR A 14 -2.76 7.24 9.22
CA TYR A 14 -4.13 6.74 9.00
C TYR A 14 -4.55 6.82 7.52
N GLY A 15 -4.30 7.97 6.89
CA GLY A 15 -4.73 8.25 5.51
C GLY A 15 -3.67 7.97 4.44
N LYS A 16 -2.39 8.12 4.79
CA LYS A 16 -1.26 8.17 3.85
C LYS A 16 -0.23 7.08 4.15
N CYS A 17 0.25 6.42 3.11
CA CYS A 17 1.37 5.47 3.12
C CYS A 17 2.72 6.19 3.08
N GLU A 18 2.85 7.26 3.85
CA GLU A 18 4.09 8.01 4.05
C GLU A 18 4.60 7.70 5.46
N PHE A 19 5.85 7.28 5.59
CA PHE A 19 6.59 7.40 6.84
C PHE A 19 7.08 8.85 6.92
N GLY A 20 6.89 9.49 8.07
CA GLY A 20 7.30 10.88 8.28
C GLY A 20 8.76 11.05 7.85
N GLY A 21 9.01 12.00 6.94
CA GLY A 21 10.34 12.24 6.41
C GLY A 21 11.06 13.32 7.18
N ASP A 22 12.25 13.02 7.68
CA ASP A 22 13.19 14.05 8.11
C ASP A 22 13.85 14.68 6.88
N PHE A 23 13.93 16.02 6.87
CA PHE A 23 14.71 16.99 6.03
C PHE A 23 14.99 16.72 4.52
N TRP A 24 15.15 15.48 4.07
CA TRP A 24 15.48 15.02 2.72
C TRP A 24 14.33 14.35 1.95
N GLY A 25 13.14 14.24 2.55
CA GLY A 25 11.92 13.77 1.88
C GLY A 25 11.16 12.75 2.69
N LYS A 26 9.88 12.55 2.34
CA LYS A 26 9.00 11.56 3.00
C LYS A 26 9.35 10.16 2.53
N GLU A 27 9.68 9.28 3.47
CA GLU A 27 9.86 7.87 3.17
C GLU A 27 8.51 7.27 2.79
N VAL A 28 8.47 6.48 1.72
CA VAL A 28 7.24 5.86 1.25
C VAL A 28 7.17 4.46 1.82
N CYS A 29 5.97 3.98 2.17
CA CYS A 29 5.78 2.59 2.56
C CYS A 29 6.40 1.63 1.54
N LYS A 30 7.23 0.68 2.00
CA LYS A 30 7.94 -0.33 1.15
C LYS A 30 7.03 -1.09 0.20
N TYR A 31 5.76 -1.25 0.57
CA TYR A 31 4.77 -1.97 -0.25
C TYR A 31 4.10 -1.09 -1.29
N HIS A 32 4.30 0.22 -1.29
CA HIS A 32 3.75 1.11 -2.30
C HIS A 32 4.67 1.15 -3.52
N ALA A 33 4.19 0.65 -4.66
CA ALA A 33 4.92 0.64 -5.91
C ALA A 33 4.06 1.18 -7.05
N LEU A 34 4.70 1.84 -8.02
CA LEU A 34 4.05 2.20 -9.28
C LEU A 34 4.20 1.02 -10.26
N ARG A 35 3.09 0.53 -10.80
CA ARG A 35 3.06 -0.59 -11.74
C ARG A 35 2.16 -0.26 -12.93
N THR A 36 2.41 -0.91 -14.05
CA THR A 36 1.49 -0.84 -15.20
C THR A 36 0.34 -1.81 -14.95
N GLN A 37 -0.90 -1.30 -14.95
CA GLN A 37 -2.10 -2.13 -14.87
C GLN A 37 -2.53 -2.49 -16.29
N THR A 38 -2.52 -3.79 -16.59
CA THR A 38 -3.00 -4.34 -17.87
C THR A 38 -4.43 -4.87 -17.69
N HIS A 39 -5.33 -4.48 -18.58
CA HIS A 39 -6.75 -4.87 -18.56
C HIS A 39 -7.09 -5.93 -19.63
N GLY A 40 -6.07 -6.62 -20.15
CA GLY A 40 -6.20 -7.47 -21.33
C GLY A 40 -6.63 -6.66 -22.56
N ASN A 41 -7.52 -7.21 -23.38
CA ASN A 41 -8.02 -6.55 -24.61
C ASN A 41 -9.19 -5.57 -24.36
N LYS A 42 -9.60 -5.35 -23.11
CA LYS A 42 -10.81 -4.56 -22.78
C LYS A 42 -10.53 -3.06 -22.67
N ALA A 43 -9.31 -2.68 -22.27
CA ALA A 43 -8.93 -1.30 -22.10
C ALA A 43 -7.42 -1.13 -22.31
N PRO A 44 -6.96 0.06 -22.75
CA PRO A 44 -5.54 0.36 -22.84
C PRO A 44 -4.85 0.22 -21.47
N PRO A 45 -3.56 -0.12 -21.45
CA PRO A 45 -2.81 -0.26 -20.20
C PRO A 45 -2.69 1.10 -19.48
N GLU A 46 -2.96 1.09 -18.18
CA GLU A 46 -2.74 2.26 -17.33
C GLU A 46 -1.32 2.22 -16.76
N TYR A 47 -0.47 3.14 -17.24
CA TYR A 47 0.92 3.21 -16.85
C TYR A 47 1.10 3.89 -15.48
N ARG A 48 2.10 3.42 -14.72
CA ARG A 48 2.52 4.02 -13.44
C ARG A 48 1.38 4.16 -12.41
N LYS A 49 0.43 3.23 -12.42
CA LYS A 49 -0.67 3.19 -11.44
C LYS A 49 -0.13 2.75 -10.07
N PRO A 50 -0.47 3.46 -8.98
CA PRO A 50 -0.03 3.08 -7.65
C PRO A 50 -0.68 1.78 -7.20
N LYS A 51 0.11 0.93 -6.57
CA LYS A 51 -0.30 -0.40 -6.10
C LYS A 51 0.32 -0.70 -4.74
N CYS A 52 -0.50 -1.21 -3.83
CA CYS A 52 -0.04 -1.82 -2.60
C CYS A 52 0.31 -3.30 -2.86
N LEU A 53 1.58 -3.65 -2.75
CA LEU A 53 2.08 -5.01 -2.95
C LEU A 53 1.67 -5.96 -1.83
N LEU A 54 1.49 -5.46 -0.60
CA LEU A 54 1.13 -6.27 0.57
C LEU A 54 -0.23 -6.96 0.39
N PHE A 55 -1.23 -6.21 -0.06
CA PHE A 55 -2.60 -6.70 -0.32
C PHE A 55 -2.93 -6.84 -1.81
N ASN A 56 -1.92 -6.68 -2.68
CA ASN A 56 -2.08 -6.72 -4.13
C ASN A 56 -3.18 -5.78 -4.67
N CYS A 57 -3.41 -4.65 -4.01
CA CYS A 57 -4.52 -3.73 -4.26
C CYS A 57 -4.06 -2.53 -5.08
N TRP A 58 -4.80 -2.19 -6.14
CA TRP A 58 -4.56 -0.98 -6.93
C TRP A 58 -5.16 0.24 -6.24
N LEU A 59 -4.43 1.35 -6.25
CA LEU A 59 -4.83 2.61 -5.65
C LEU A 59 -5.21 3.60 -6.74
N GLU A 60 -6.15 4.47 -6.44
CA GLU A 60 -6.56 5.57 -7.34
C GLU A 60 -5.53 6.71 -7.30
N GLU A 61 -4.97 6.97 -6.12
CA GLU A 61 -4.06 8.08 -5.86
C GLU A 61 -2.74 7.57 -5.26
N PRO A 62 -1.61 8.19 -5.62
CA PRO A 62 -0.33 7.84 -5.04
C PRO A 62 -0.32 8.18 -3.54
N TYR A 63 0.40 7.39 -2.75
CA TYR A 63 0.55 7.56 -1.30
C TYR A 63 -0.74 7.39 -0.49
N LYS A 64 -1.87 7.05 -1.11
CA LYS A 64 -3.11 6.71 -0.40
C LYS A 64 -2.96 5.36 0.30
N LYS A 65 -3.31 5.30 1.58
CA LYS A 65 -3.32 4.03 2.31
C LYS A 65 -4.50 3.18 1.83
N CYS A 66 -4.25 1.91 1.58
CA CYS A 66 -5.25 0.99 1.09
C CYS A 66 -6.27 0.66 2.19
N GLU A 67 -7.54 0.43 1.86
CA GLU A 67 -8.57 0.01 2.83
C GLU A 67 -8.16 -1.19 3.70
N PRO A 68 -7.60 -2.29 3.16
CA PRO A 68 -7.14 -3.39 4.00
C PRO A 68 -5.94 -3.01 4.89
N CYS A 69 -5.08 -2.10 4.43
CA CYS A 69 -3.99 -1.55 5.23
C CYS A 69 -4.54 -0.73 6.41
N ARG A 70 -5.62 0.02 6.20
CA ARG A 70 -6.27 0.83 7.26
C ARG A 70 -6.89 -0.06 8.31
N ARG A 71 -7.62 -1.10 7.89
CA ARG A 71 -8.23 -2.08 8.79
C ARG A 71 -7.18 -2.81 9.62
N ALA A 72 -6.13 -3.32 8.98
CA ALA A 72 -5.04 -4.00 9.68
C ALA A 72 -4.32 -3.12 10.70
N CYS A 73 -4.17 -1.81 10.43
CA CYS A 73 -3.63 -0.88 11.43
C CYS A 73 -4.62 -0.63 12.56
N ALA A 74 -5.90 -0.38 12.26
CA ALA A 74 -6.94 -0.18 13.27
C ALA A 74 -7.05 -1.38 14.23
N GLU A 75 -6.99 -2.61 13.72
CA GLU A 75 -7.00 -3.84 14.52
C GLU A 75 -5.79 -3.96 15.48
N VAL A 76 -4.68 -3.28 15.17
CA VAL A 76 -3.50 -3.22 16.04
C VAL A 76 -3.61 -2.08 17.04
N ASP A 77 -4.11 -0.91 16.62
CA ASP A 77 -4.30 0.25 17.51
C ASP A 77 -5.40 0.01 18.57
N GLU A 78 -6.41 -0.80 18.26
CA GLU A 78 -7.48 -1.19 19.21
C GLU A 78 -7.07 -2.29 20.20
N LYS A 79 -5.86 -2.85 20.08
CA LYS A 79 -5.41 -4.03 20.82
C LYS A 79 -4.29 -3.75 21.80
#